data_AF-A0A952XW75-F1
#
_entry.id   AF-A0A952XW75-F1
#
_cell.length_a   1.000
_cell.length_b   1.000
_cell.length_c   1.000
_cell.angle_alpha   90.00
_cell.angle_beta   90.00
_cell.angle_gamma   90.00
#
_symmetry.space_group_name_H-M   'P 1'
#
loop_
_entity.id
_entity.type
_entity.pdbx_description
1 polymer ?
#
loop_
_entity_poly.entity_id
_entity_poly.type
_entity_poly.pdbx_seq_one_letter_code
_entity_poly.pdbx_strand_id
1 'polypeptide(L)'
;ALGFNAHGGVGCISVTSNVAPRLCAEFQEATLANDKAKALELQDRLMPLHKAIFIEPGLAGAKYALSKLGRVENVVRSPLVTIEASTQAKIDEAMKFAGLVN
;
A
#
# COMPACT_ATOMS: atom_id res chain seq x y z
N ALA A 1 10.07 0.32 -3.45
CA ALA A 1 11.05 1.42 -3.49
C ALA A 1 12.37 1.09 -2.77
N LEU A 2 12.42 0.10 -1.86
CA LEU A 2 13.64 -0.22 -1.10
C LEU A 2 14.88 -0.42 -2.00
N GLY A 3 14.79 -1.36 -2.95
CA GLY A 3 15.87 -1.59 -3.92
C GLY A 3 16.10 -0.41 -4.87
N PHE A 4 15.04 0.30 -5.28
CA PHE A 4 15.16 1.46 -6.16
C PHE A 4 15.97 2.59 -5.51
N ASN A 5 15.67 2.93 -4.25
CA ASN A 5 16.40 3.96 -3.51
C ASN A 5 17.83 3.52 -3.19
N ALA A 6 18.06 2.22 -2.94
CA ALA A 6 19.41 1.68 -2.77
C ALA A 6 20.31 1.85 -4.01
N HIS A 7 19.73 2.02 -5.21
CA HIS A 7 20.45 2.27 -6.46
C HIS A 7 20.47 3.76 -6.86
N GLY A 8 20.10 4.68 -5.97
CA GLY A 8 20.15 6.13 -6.22
C GLY A 8 18.78 6.80 -6.44
N GLY A 9 17.67 6.06 -6.30
CA GLY A 9 16.35 6.66 -6.22
C GLY A 9 16.17 7.52 -4.96
N VAL A 10 15.41 8.62 -5.09
CA VAL A 10 15.17 9.57 -4.00
C VAL A 10 13.69 9.65 -3.58
N GLY A 11 12.90 8.65 -3.95
CA GLY A 11 11.46 8.73 -3.78
C GLY A 11 10.67 7.62 -4.46
N CYS A 12 9.34 7.70 -4.30
CA CYS A 12 8.40 6.83 -5.00
C CYS A 12 7.07 7.56 -5.22
N ILE A 13 6.59 7.58 -6.47
CA ILE A 13 5.21 7.93 -6.79
C ILE A 13 4.37 6.69 -6.48
N SER A 14 3.61 6.72 -5.39
CA SER A 14 3.08 5.51 -4.74
C SER A 14 1.56 5.41 -4.83
N VAL A 15 1.06 4.20 -5.09
CA VAL A 15 -0.37 3.86 -4.96
C VAL A 15 -0.70 3.55 -3.51
N THR A 16 0.13 2.76 -2.82
CA THR A 16 -0.11 2.34 -1.43
C THR A 16 -0.09 3.51 -0.44
N SER A 17 0.58 4.62 -0.77
CA SER A 17 0.55 5.83 0.07
C SER A 17 -0.84 6.46 0.19
N ASN A 18 -1.78 6.16 -0.71
CA ASN A 18 -3.17 6.57 -0.53
C ASN A 18 -3.80 5.87 0.70
N VAL A 19 -3.45 4.60 0.92
CA VAL A 19 -4.04 3.76 1.98
C VAL A 19 -3.25 3.88 3.29
N ALA A 20 -1.91 3.88 3.20
CA ALA A 20 -1.00 3.90 4.34
C ALA A 20 -0.01 5.08 4.26
N PRO A 21 -0.50 6.34 4.23
CA PRO A 21 0.34 7.52 3.97
C PRO A 21 1.49 7.66 4.97
N ARG A 22 1.20 7.56 6.27
CA ARG A 22 2.21 7.70 7.33
C ARG A 22 3.32 6.66 7.22
N LEU A 23 2.96 5.37 7.10
CA LEU A 23 3.94 4.29 6.99
C LEU A 23 4.79 4.42 5.71
N CYS A 24 4.19 4.84 4.59
CA CYS A 24 4.93 5.08 3.36
C CYS A 24 5.89 6.27 3.47
N ALA A 25 5.51 7.34 4.17
CA ALA A 25 6.38 8.49 4.44
C ALA A 25 7.57 8.08 5.31
N GLU A 26 7.31 7.42 6.45
CA GLU A 26 8.35 6.90 7.35
C GLU A 26 9.32 5.94 6.63
N PHE A 27 8.80 5.15 5.70
CA PHE A 27 9.61 4.25 4.87
C PHE A 27 10.52 5.02 3.92
N GLN A 28 10.01 6.04 3.23
CA GLN A 28 10.85 6.89 2.38
C GLN A 28 11.89 7.64 3.19
N GLU A 29 11.52 8.23 4.32
CA GLU A 29 12.45 8.89 5.26
C GLU A 29 13.56 7.94 5.70
N ALA A 30 13.23 6.71 6.10
CA ALA A 30 14.23 5.71 6.47
C ALA A 30 15.19 5.38 5.32
N THR A 31 14.69 5.24 4.09
CA THR A 31 15.56 5.01 2.93
C THR A 31 16.46 6.20 2.61
N LEU A 32 15.96 7.44 2.76
CA LEU A 32 16.72 8.67 2.50
C LEU A 32 17.78 8.93 3.59
N ALA A 33 17.47 8.56 4.84
CA ALA A 33 18.41 8.58 5.96
C ALA A 33 19.43 7.42 5.92
N ASN A 34 19.35 6.54 4.92
CA ASN A 34 20.15 5.32 4.79
C ASN A 34 20.03 4.35 6.00
N ASP A 35 18.90 4.42 6.72
CA ASP A 35 18.54 3.48 7.78
C ASP A 35 17.91 2.22 7.17
N LYS A 36 18.79 1.32 6.74
CA LYS A 36 18.40 0.09 6.04
C LYS A 36 17.59 -0.86 6.93
N ALA A 37 17.86 -0.88 8.22
CA ALA A 37 17.17 -1.76 9.16
C ALA A 37 15.70 -1.34 9.31
N LYS A 38 15.47 -0.05 9.61
CA LYS A 38 14.12 0.49 9.69
C LYS A 38 13.38 0.44 8.36
N ALA A 39 14.07 0.72 7.25
CA ALA A 39 13.48 0.62 5.92
C ALA A 39 13.04 -0.82 5.59
N LEU A 40 13.81 -1.84 5.99
CA LEU A 40 13.43 -3.24 5.81
C LEU A 40 12.26 -3.64 6.70
N GLU A 41 12.25 -3.24 7.97
CA GLU A 41 11.11 -3.48 8.88
C GLU A 41 9.80 -2.90 8.32
N LEU A 42 9.85 -1.66 7.83
CA LEU A 42 8.69 -1.01 7.20
C LEU A 42 8.30 -1.68 5.88
N GLN A 43 9.28 -2.13 5.10
CA GLN A 43 9.03 -2.90 3.88
C GLN A 43 8.31 -4.22 4.19
N ASP A 44 8.74 -4.96 5.21
CA ASP A 44 8.11 -6.22 5.63
C ASP A 44 6.67 -5.98 6.10
N ARG A 45 6.44 -4.90 6.85
CA ARG A 45 5.10 -4.48 7.28
C ARG A 45 4.18 -4.09 6.12
N LEU A 46 4.71 -3.43 5.09
CA LEU A 46 3.92 -2.92 3.95
C LEU A 46 3.81 -3.91 2.79
N MET A 47 4.70 -4.90 2.68
CA MET A 47 4.76 -5.82 1.54
C MET A 47 3.45 -6.59 1.29
N PRO A 48 2.74 -7.13 2.31
CA PRO A 48 1.46 -7.77 2.08
C PRO A 48 0.45 -6.83 1.43
N LEU A 49 0.42 -5.56 1.86
CA LEU A 49 -0.50 -4.55 1.31
C LEU A 49 -0.10 -4.13 -0.10
N HIS A 50 1.19 -3.98 -0.38
CA HIS A 50 1.69 -3.76 -1.75
C HIS A 50 1.26 -4.88 -2.69
N LYS A 51 1.37 -6.15 -2.26
CA LYS A 51 0.94 -7.28 -3.08
C LYS A 51 -0.58 -7.32 -3.24
N ALA A 52 -1.33 -7.18 -2.16
CA ALA A 52 -2.78 -7.33 -2.16
C ALA A 52 -3.49 -6.26 -3.01
N ILE A 53 -3.05 -5.00 -2.94
CA ILE A 53 -3.63 -3.90 -3.75
C ILE A 53 -3.51 -4.17 -5.25
N PHE A 54 -2.48 -4.90 -5.69
CA PHE A 54 -2.17 -5.13 -7.10
C PHE A 54 -2.49 -6.55 -7.59
N ILE A 55 -3.25 -7.35 -6.83
CA ILE A 55 -3.80 -8.62 -7.34
C ILE A 55 -4.73 -8.35 -8.54
N GLU A 56 -5.47 -7.26 -8.45
CA GLU A 56 -6.32 -6.69 -9.50
C GLU A 56 -5.81 -5.26 -9.83
N PRO A 57 -6.42 -4.51 -10.78
CA PRO A 57 -5.95 -3.16 -11.09
C PRO A 57 -5.83 -2.27 -9.83
N GLY A 58 -4.63 -1.73 -9.58
CA GLY A 58 -4.27 -1.11 -8.31
C GLY A 58 -5.17 0.05 -7.87
N LEU A 59 -5.82 0.77 -8.79
CA LEU A 59 -6.84 1.76 -8.49
C LEU A 59 -8.03 1.14 -7.73
N ALA A 60 -8.55 0.01 -8.22
CA ALA A 60 -9.71 -0.65 -7.64
C ALA A 60 -9.37 -1.23 -6.26
N GLY A 61 -8.18 -1.84 -6.12
CA GLY A 61 -7.68 -2.30 -4.82
C GLY A 61 -7.50 -1.15 -3.81
N ALA A 62 -6.90 -0.03 -4.23
CA ALA A 62 -6.72 1.14 -3.36
C ALA A 62 -8.05 1.81 -2.98
N LYS A 63 -9.01 1.90 -3.91
CA LYS A 63 -10.36 2.41 -3.61
C LYS A 63 -11.10 1.53 -2.62
N TYR A 64 -11.01 0.20 -2.78
CA TYR A 64 -11.58 -0.72 -1.80
C TYR A 64 -10.99 -0.49 -0.41
N ALA A 65 -9.65 -0.48 -0.29
CA ALA A 65 -8.98 -0.27 0.98
C ALA A 65 -9.37 1.08 1.64
N LEU A 66 -9.41 2.17 0.86
CA LEU A 66 -9.87 3.48 1.35
C LEU A 66 -11.34 3.48 1.79
N SER A 67 -12.19 2.70 1.12
CA SER A 67 -13.60 2.55 1.52
C SER A 67 -13.74 1.83 2.86
N LYS A 68 -12.89 0.84 3.14
CA LYS A 68 -12.82 0.17 4.46
C LYS A 68 -12.33 1.10 5.56
N LEU A 69 -11.56 2.12 5.21
CA LEU A 69 -11.15 3.20 6.12
C LEU A 69 -12.22 4.31 6.24
N GLY A 70 -13.38 4.19 5.57
CA GLY A 70 -14.45 5.18 5.61
C GLY A 70 -14.13 6.50 4.91
N ARG A 71 -13.17 6.52 3.98
CA ARG A 71 -12.66 7.77 3.37
C ARG A 71 -13.26 8.09 2.01
N VAL A 72 -13.68 7.07 1.25
CA VAL A 72 -14.24 7.20 -0.09
C VAL A 72 -15.27 6.09 -0.36
N GLU A 73 -16.11 6.28 -1.36
CA GLU A 73 -16.97 5.20 -1.88
C GLU A 73 -16.17 4.22 -2.77
N ASN A 74 -16.50 2.93 -2.70
CA ASN A 74 -15.91 1.89 -3.55
C ASN A 74 -16.56 1.85 -4.94
N VAL A 75 -16.42 2.93 -5.70
CA VAL A 75 -17.00 3.07 -7.04
C VAL A 75 -15.90 3.43 -8.04
N VAL A 76 -15.87 2.76 -9.19
CA VAL A 76 -14.94 3.05 -10.29
C VAL A 76 -15.71 3.27 -11.59
N ARG A 77 -15.07 3.91 -12.57
CA ARG A 77 -15.63 4.08 -13.92
C ARG A 77 -15.13 2.97 -14.84
N SER A 78 -16.00 2.52 -15.73
CA SER A 78 -15.66 1.63 -16.84
C SER A 78 -14.42 2.14 -17.61
N PRO A 79 -13.50 1.27 -18.06
CA PRO A 79 -13.58 -0.20 -18.08
C PRO A 79 -13.21 -0.90 -16.76
N LEU A 80 -12.90 -0.14 -15.71
CA LEU A 80 -12.59 -0.73 -14.40
C LEU A 80 -13.87 -1.20 -13.70
N VAL A 81 -13.72 -2.27 -12.93
CA VAL A 81 -14.75 -2.84 -12.05
C VAL A 81 -14.25 -2.91 -10.62
N THR A 82 -15.16 -3.06 -9.67
CA THR A 82 -14.79 -3.33 -8.27
C THR A 82 -14.16 -4.71 -8.15
N ILE A 83 -13.22 -4.84 -7.22
CA ILE A 83 -12.48 -6.09 -7.01
C ILE A 83 -13.34 -7.22 -6.45
N GLU A 84 -12.93 -8.46 -6.71
CA GLU A 84 -13.62 -9.65 -6.22
C GLU A 84 -13.49 -9.83 -4.70
N ALA A 85 -14.45 -10.54 -4.09
CA ALA A 85 -14.46 -10.83 -2.66
C ALA A 85 -13.19 -11.56 -2.18
N SER A 86 -12.59 -12.39 -3.04
CA SER A 86 -11.33 -13.10 -2.75
C SER A 86 -10.15 -12.13 -2.61
N THR A 87 -10.09 -11.10 -3.45
CA THR A 87 -9.09 -10.01 -3.37
C THR A 87 -9.36 -9.11 -2.18
N GLN A 88 -10.63 -8.80 -1.91
CA GLN A 88 -11.05 -8.01 -0.75
C GLN A 88 -10.55 -8.63 0.57
N ALA A 89 -10.72 -9.95 0.74
CA ALA A 89 -10.25 -10.66 1.94
C ALA A 89 -8.73 -10.52 2.14
N LYS A 90 -7.94 -10.65 1.06
CA LYS A 90 -6.47 -10.49 1.12
C LYS A 90 -6.05 -9.05 1.45
N ILE A 91 -6.79 -8.05 0.95
CA ILE A 91 -6.55 -6.65 1.31
C ILE A 91 -6.89 -6.41 2.78
N ASP A 92 -8.00 -6.96 3.28
CA ASP A 92 -8.37 -6.86 4.69
C ASP A 92 -7.30 -7.45 5.62
N GLU A 93 -6.81 -8.65 5.32
CA GLU A 93 -5.70 -9.27 6.06
C GLU A 93 -4.43 -8.42 6.01
N ALA A 94 -4.07 -7.89 4.85
CA ALA A 94 -2.90 -7.04 4.69
C ALA A 94 -3.02 -5.71 5.44
N MET A 95 -4.21 -5.11 5.48
CA MET A 95 -4.48 -3.89 6.25
C MET A 95 -4.41 -4.15 7.76
N LYS A 96 -4.91 -5.29 8.24
CA LYS A 96 -4.76 -5.72 9.63
C LYS A 96 -3.30 -5.92 10.00
N PHE A 97 -2.54 -6.63 9.15
CA PHE A 97 -1.11 -6.84 9.35
C PHE A 97 -0.32 -5.52 9.38
N ALA A 98 -0.69 -4.56 8.53
CA ALA A 98 -0.10 -3.22 8.54
C ALA A 98 -0.56 -2.37 9.73
N GLY A 99 -1.54 -2.80 10.53
CA GLY A 99 -2.08 -2.07 11.67
C GLY A 99 -2.93 -0.87 11.29
N LEU A 100 -3.67 -0.95 10.18
CA LEU A 100 -4.56 0.11 9.69
C LEU A 100 -6.01 -0.08 10.12
N VAL A 101 -6.40 -1.32 10.40
CA VAL A 101 -7.74 -1.74 10.85
C VAL A 101 -7.61 -2.89 11.85
N ASN A 102 -8.62 -3.07 12.71
CA ASN A 102 -8.70 -4.15 13.71
C ASN A 102 -9.25 -5.44 13.08
#